data_AF-A0A9W8KIH7-F1
#
_entry.id   AF-A0A9W8KIH7-F1
#
_cell.length_a   1.000
_cell.length_b   1.000
_cell.length_c   1.000
_cell.angle_alpha   90.00
_cell.angle_beta   90.00
_cell.angle_gamma   90.00
#
_symmetry.space_group_name_H-M   'P 1'
#
loop_
_entity.id
_entity.type
_entity.pdbx_description
1 polymer ?
#
loop_
_entity_poly.entity_id
_entity_poly.type
_entity_poly.pdbx_seq_one_letter_code
_entity_poly.pdbx_strand_id
1 'polypeptide(L)'
;GVRSKHTPDYRPHVHRLRFADVNPEVIALIAEAEEEVARTASNSISRQIRFEGYGSSWIKRAAKVSPDAFVQMVLQLTYYRIHGEFAPVYETASTRQFLHGRTETVRSLTSEAADFVYVMESAASSVADKYDALVRASARHQKLLREASAGQGIDRHILGLRMAYLRLDPLPEEPPMSDEEKHAIEEFFNDDILAKSTTFQLSTSGLFPAYYLTHTGFGCVVPERAYGTNYIIESSRIKFGIEGKTRQAGKGTDVQLFENTLRKTLLELKALCEGSNGIHVGDSSRL
;
A
#
# COMPACT_ATOMS: atom_id res chain seq x y z
N GLY A 1 -39.32 -34.02 -16.60
CA GLY A 1 -38.96 -33.00 -17.60
C GLY A 1 -38.18 -33.67 -18.72
N VAL A 2 -38.73 -33.65 -19.93
CA VAL A 2 -38.15 -34.30 -21.12
C VAL A 2 -36.96 -33.46 -21.61
N ARG A 3 -35.74 -34.03 -21.63
CA ARG A 3 -34.58 -33.38 -22.26
C ARG A 3 -34.81 -33.31 -23.78
N SER A 4 -34.58 -32.15 -24.38
CA SER A 4 -34.65 -31.95 -25.83
C SER A 4 -33.65 -32.88 -26.54
N LYS A 5 -34.09 -33.51 -27.64
CA LYS A 5 -33.29 -34.43 -28.48
C LYS A 5 -32.06 -33.77 -29.15
N HIS A 6 -31.86 -32.46 -28.96
CA HIS A 6 -30.81 -31.68 -29.62
C HIS A 6 -29.89 -30.93 -28.65
N THR A 7 -29.92 -31.24 -27.36
CA THR A 7 -28.91 -30.71 -26.43
C THR A 7 -27.64 -31.56 -26.57
N PRO A 8 -26.51 -30.99 -27.06
CA PRO A 8 -25.25 -31.74 -27.14
C PRO A 8 -24.84 -32.22 -25.75
N ASP A 9 -24.41 -33.48 -25.63
CA ASP A 9 -23.83 -34.03 -24.40
C ASP A 9 -22.45 -33.38 -24.19
N TYR A 10 -22.44 -32.18 -23.61
CA TYR A 10 -21.22 -31.51 -23.15
C TYR A 10 -20.71 -32.23 -21.91
N ARG A 11 -20.09 -33.40 -22.09
CA ARG A 11 -19.22 -33.95 -21.05
C ARG A 11 -17.95 -33.11 -21.07
N PRO A 12 -17.61 -32.40 -19.99
CA PRO A 12 -16.35 -31.68 -19.95
C PRO A 12 -15.23 -32.71 -20.14
N HIS A 13 -14.43 -32.55 -21.20
CA HIS A 13 -13.24 -33.36 -21.47
C HIS A 13 -12.15 -32.98 -20.46
N VAL A 14 -12.32 -33.39 -19.21
CA VAL A 14 -11.33 -33.18 -18.14
C VAL A 14 -10.32 -34.33 -18.20
N HIS A 15 -9.10 -34.01 -18.60
CA HIS A 15 -7.98 -34.96 -18.58
C HIS A 15 -7.08 -34.68 -17.38
N ARG A 16 -6.95 -35.65 -16.47
CA ARG A 16 -6.01 -35.55 -15.34
C ARG A 16 -4.58 -35.63 -15.87
N LEU A 17 -3.80 -34.57 -15.64
CA LEU A 17 -2.34 -34.62 -15.83
C LEU A 17 -1.74 -35.54 -14.77
N ARG A 18 -1.01 -36.57 -15.21
CA ARG A 18 -0.31 -37.51 -14.34
C ARG A 18 1.19 -37.25 -14.46
N PHE A 19 1.83 -36.99 -13.33
CA PHE A 19 3.28 -37.01 -13.21
C PHE A 19 3.67 -38.39 -12.65
N ALA A 20 4.05 -39.32 -13.53
CA ALA A 20 4.29 -40.71 -13.17
C ALA A 20 5.75 -40.99 -12.77
N ASP A 21 6.70 -40.24 -13.35
CA ASP A 21 8.14 -40.44 -13.18
C ASP A 21 8.74 -39.36 -12.28
N VAL A 22 8.23 -39.23 -11.05
CA VAL A 22 8.78 -38.30 -10.06
C VAL A 22 10.04 -38.95 -9.45
N ASN A 23 11.21 -38.52 -9.88
CA ASN A 23 12.48 -39.06 -9.41
C ASN A 23 12.77 -38.66 -7.94
N PRO A 24 13.76 -39.29 -7.27
CA PRO A 24 14.11 -38.96 -5.89
C PRO A 24 14.50 -37.49 -5.65
N GLU A 25 15.11 -36.84 -6.64
CA GLU A 25 15.49 -35.41 -6.54
C GLU A 25 14.26 -34.51 -6.46
N VAL A 26 13.25 -34.76 -7.31
CA VAL A 26 11.99 -34.01 -7.28
C VAL A 26 11.22 -34.28 -5.99
N ILE A 27 11.26 -35.50 -5.46
CA ILE A 27 10.66 -35.81 -4.14
C ILE A 27 11.32 -34.98 -3.04
N ALA A 28 12.65 -34.85 -3.06
CA ALA A 28 13.37 -34.01 -2.10
C ALA A 28 12.99 -32.51 -2.24
N LEU A 29 12.89 -32.00 -3.47
CA LEU A 29 12.43 -30.63 -3.74
C LEU A 29 10.99 -30.39 -3.26
N ILE A 30 10.11 -31.38 -3.37
CA ILE A 30 8.75 -31.29 -2.83
C ILE A 30 8.79 -31.14 -1.31
N ALA A 31 9.60 -31.96 -0.62
CA ALA A 31 9.73 -31.88 0.83
C ALA A 31 10.31 -30.52 1.29
N GLU A 32 11.34 -30.02 0.60
CA GLU A 32 11.91 -28.69 0.87
C GLU A 32 10.86 -27.58 0.66
N ALA A 33 10.07 -27.66 -0.42
CA ALA A 33 9.00 -26.71 -0.69
C ALA A 33 7.89 -26.76 0.38
N GLU A 34 7.54 -27.94 0.90
CA GLU A 34 6.58 -28.08 2.00
C GLU A 34 7.08 -27.38 3.27
N GLU A 35 8.35 -27.58 3.64
CA GLU A 35 8.98 -26.91 4.78
C GLU A 35 9.04 -25.38 4.59
N GLU A 36 9.41 -24.92 3.38
CA GLU A 36 9.44 -23.49 3.06
C GLU A 36 8.05 -22.84 3.13
N VAL A 37 7.03 -23.49 2.58
CA VAL A 37 5.64 -22.99 2.65
C VAL A 37 5.17 -22.94 4.10
N ALA A 38 5.42 -23.98 4.89
CA ALA A 38 5.05 -24.02 6.30
C ALA A 38 5.72 -22.88 7.09
N ARG A 39 7.03 -22.68 6.91
CA ARG A 39 7.81 -21.61 7.53
C ARG A 39 7.34 -20.21 7.11
N THR A 40 7.02 -20.03 5.83
CA THR A 40 6.54 -18.74 5.31
C THR A 40 5.15 -18.42 5.83
N ALA A 41 4.24 -19.40 5.84
CA ALA A 41 2.90 -19.26 6.36
C ALA A 41 2.89 -18.99 7.87
N SER A 42 3.71 -19.69 8.65
CA SER A 42 3.82 -19.47 10.10
C SER A 42 4.37 -18.09 10.44
N ASN A 43 5.12 -17.47 9.53
CA ASN A 43 5.66 -16.13 9.72
C ASN A 43 4.72 -15.00 9.21
N SER A 44 3.54 -15.32 8.71
CA SER A 44 2.61 -14.32 8.17
C SER A 44 1.38 -14.18 9.06
N ILE A 45 1.08 -12.95 9.49
CA ILE A 45 -0.18 -12.63 10.17
C ILE A 45 -0.99 -11.74 9.25
N SER A 46 -2.11 -12.28 8.74
CA SER A 46 -3.02 -11.55 7.86
C SER A 46 -4.35 -11.25 8.55
N ARG A 47 -4.90 -10.05 8.32
CA ARG A 47 -6.20 -9.59 8.83
C ARG A 47 -7.02 -8.93 7.72
N GLN A 48 -8.32 -9.20 7.76
CA GLN A 48 -9.32 -8.57 6.90
C GLN A 48 -10.19 -7.67 7.77
N ILE A 49 -10.18 -6.37 7.48
CA ILE A 49 -10.84 -5.36 8.30
C ILE A 49 -11.95 -4.72 7.48
N ARG A 50 -13.19 -4.95 7.91
CA ARG A 50 -14.35 -4.19 7.41
C ARG A 50 -14.70 -3.08 8.37
N PHE A 51 -14.63 -1.84 7.90
CA PHE A 51 -15.03 -0.65 8.63
C PHE A 51 -16.33 -0.10 8.05
N GLU A 52 -17.40 -0.15 8.84
CA GLU A 52 -18.75 0.26 8.41
C GLU A 52 -19.18 1.63 8.96
N GLY A 53 -18.26 2.37 9.61
CA GLY A 53 -18.59 3.66 10.21
C GLY A 53 -18.85 4.78 9.19
N TYR A 54 -18.27 4.66 7.98
CA TYR A 54 -18.46 5.53 6.82
C TYR A 54 -17.67 4.99 5.61
N GLY A 55 -17.84 5.63 4.45
CA GLY A 55 -17.02 5.40 3.26
C GLY A 55 -16.79 6.68 2.46
N SER A 56 -16.46 6.53 1.18
CA SER A 56 -16.13 7.63 0.27
C SER A 56 -17.20 8.71 0.16
N SER A 57 -18.48 8.36 0.33
CA SER A 57 -19.57 9.34 0.26
C SER A 57 -19.49 10.35 1.40
N TRP A 58 -19.29 9.88 2.63
CA TRP A 58 -19.04 10.73 3.79
C TRP A 58 -17.70 11.46 3.67
N ILE A 59 -16.61 10.80 3.27
CA ILE A 59 -15.29 11.47 3.18
C ILE A 59 -15.35 12.68 2.24
N LYS A 60 -16.03 12.55 1.09
CA LYS A 60 -16.16 13.64 0.13
C LYS A 60 -17.02 14.79 0.64
N ARG A 61 -18.16 14.49 1.28
CA ARG A 61 -19.15 15.51 1.68
C ARG A 61 -18.83 16.14 3.03
N ALA A 62 -18.44 15.31 3.99
CA ALA A 62 -18.18 15.72 5.36
C ALA A 62 -16.73 16.13 5.60
N ALA A 63 -15.76 15.28 5.23
CA ALA A 63 -14.35 15.58 5.43
C ALA A 63 -13.76 16.50 4.35
N LYS A 64 -14.43 16.66 3.21
CA LYS A 64 -14.07 17.55 2.10
C LYS A 64 -12.64 17.34 1.57
N VAL A 65 -12.16 16.09 1.59
CA VAL A 65 -10.87 15.67 1.05
C VAL A 65 -11.02 14.46 0.12
N SER A 66 -9.96 14.08 -0.61
CA SER A 66 -9.98 12.85 -1.41
C SER A 66 -10.08 11.63 -0.48
N PRO A 67 -10.95 10.64 -0.78
CA PRO A 67 -11.02 9.41 -0.01
C PRO A 67 -9.70 8.66 0.08
N ASP A 68 -8.94 8.64 -1.00
CA ASP A 68 -7.65 7.95 -1.06
C ASP A 68 -6.61 8.64 -0.17
N ALA A 69 -6.51 9.96 -0.29
CA ALA A 69 -5.63 10.77 0.54
C ALA A 69 -5.99 10.67 2.03
N PHE A 70 -7.28 10.66 2.35
CA PHE A 70 -7.76 10.48 3.71
C PHE A 70 -7.32 9.14 4.29
N VAL A 71 -7.47 8.04 3.55
CA VAL A 71 -7.02 6.71 3.98
C VAL A 71 -5.50 6.67 4.16
N GLN A 72 -4.74 7.30 3.28
CA GLN A 72 -3.29 7.40 3.44
C GLN A 72 -2.91 8.15 4.72
N MET A 73 -3.58 9.26 5.04
CA MET A 73 -3.34 10.00 6.30
C MET A 73 -3.73 9.17 7.54
N VAL A 74 -4.82 8.40 7.47
CA VAL A 74 -5.20 7.43 8.50
C VAL A 74 -4.07 6.41 8.72
N LEU A 75 -3.47 5.87 7.65
CA LEU A 75 -2.39 4.89 7.74
C LEU A 75 -1.11 5.51 8.35
N GLN A 76 -0.74 6.74 7.96
CA GLN A 76 0.39 7.48 8.55
C GLN A 76 0.23 7.64 10.06
N LEU A 77 -0.91 8.17 10.49
CA LEU A 77 -1.20 8.40 11.91
C LEU A 77 -1.27 7.09 12.70
N THR A 78 -1.88 6.06 12.12
CA THR A 78 -1.95 4.72 12.74
C THR A 78 -0.57 4.13 12.96
N TYR A 79 0.30 4.19 11.96
CA TYR A 79 1.67 3.68 12.08
C TYR A 79 2.47 4.45 13.13
N TYR A 80 2.42 5.78 13.10
CA TYR A 80 3.15 6.62 14.06
C TYR A 80 2.74 6.32 15.50
N ARG A 81 1.44 6.15 15.78
CA ARG A 81 0.93 5.80 17.13
C ARG A 81 1.43 4.46 17.66
N ILE A 82 1.77 3.53 16.79
CA ILE A 82 2.23 2.19 17.17
C ILE A 82 3.74 2.17 17.34
N HIS A 83 4.47 2.86 16.47
CA HIS A 83 5.91 2.73 16.36
C HIS A 83 6.70 3.93 16.91
N GLY A 84 6.06 5.09 17.08
CA GLY A 84 6.70 6.34 17.50
C GLY A 84 7.61 6.96 16.43
N GLU A 85 7.58 6.44 15.21
CA GLU A 85 8.40 6.88 14.08
C GLU A 85 7.58 6.82 12.78
N PHE A 86 8.06 7.52 11.76
CA PHE A 86 7.44 7.49 10.43
C PHE A 86 7.95 6.33 9.59
N ALA A 87 7.07 5.78 8.76
CA ALA A 87 7.41 4.78 7.75
C ALA A 87 7.68 5.44 6.39
N PRO A 88 8.80 5.14 5.73
CA PRO A 88 8.84 5.08 4.27
C PRO A 88 7.64 4.32 3.71
N VAL A 89 6.86 5.00 2.85
CA VAL A 89 5.61 4.48 2.30
C VAL A 89 5.72 4.30 0.80
N TYR A 90 5.38 3.10 0.35
CA TYR A 90 5.07 2.81 -1.04
C TYR A 90 3.56 2.85 -1.22
N GLU A 91 3.08 3.64 -2.16
CA GLU A 91 1.71 3.57 -2.64
C GLU A 91 1.72 3.45 -4.16
N THR A 92 0.86 2.59 -4.70
CA THR A 92 0.82 2.32 -6.13
C THR A 92 0.10 3.44 -6.89
N ALA A 93 0.81 4.18 -7.75
CA ALA A 93 0.21 5.02 -8.79
C ALA A 93 0.14 4.26 -10.11
N SER A 94 -0.99 4.30 -10.80
CA SER A 94 -1.13 3.69 -12.12
C SER A 94 -0.61 4.63 -13.21
N THR A 95 0.30 4.14 -14.05
CA THR A 95 0.83 4.87 -15.22
C THR A 95 0.19 4.41 -16.53
N ARG A 96 -1.01 3.80 -16.48
CA ARG A 96 -1.71 3.17 -17.62
C ARG A 96 -2.02 4.11 -18.80
N GLN A 97 -1.84 5.42 -18.62
CA GLN A 97 -1.98 6.40 -19.70
C GLN A 97 -0.83 6.34 -20.71
N PHE A 98 0.31 5.75 -20.33
CA PHE A 98 1.45 5.51 -21.21
C PHE A 98 1.38 4.10 -21.81
N LEU A 99 1.94 3.93 -23.01
CA LEU A 99 2.09 2.62 -23.65
C LEU A 99 2.92 1.69 -22.74
N HIS A 100 2.40 0.48 -22.50
CA HIS A 100 2.97 -0.49 -21.54
C HIS A 100 3.08 0.00 -20.09
N GLY A 101 2.39 1.09 -19.74
CA GLY A 101 2.38 1.67 -18.41
C GLY A 101 1.93 0.67 -17.35
N ARG A 102 2.77 0.48 -16.33
CA ARG A 102 2.45 -0.31 -15.13
C ARG A 102 2.18 0.62 -13.96
N THR A 103 3.22 0.93 -13.17
CA THR A 103 3.08 1.67 -11.93
C THR A 103 4.25 2.59 -11.68
N GLU A 104 3.99 3.69 -10.98
CA GLU A 104 4.96 4.52 -10.27
C GLU A 104 4.66 4.48 -8.76
N THR A 105 5.57 4.96 -7.93
CA THR A 105 5.42 5.07 -6.47
C THR A 105 4.92 6.46 -6.07
N VAL A 106 3.84 6.53 -5.30
CA VAL A 106 3.52 7.69 -4.47
C VAL A 106 4.20 7.49 -3.12
N ARG A 107 5.05 8.44 -2.73
CA ARG A 107 5.68 8.47 -1.40
C ARG A 107 4.78 9.27 -0.46
N SER A 108 3.82 8.58 0.16
CA SER A 108 2.72 9.22 0.90
C SER A 108 3.16 9.86 2.23
N LEU A 109 4.36 9.53 2.72
CA LEU A 109 5.02 10.27 3.80
C LEU A 109 5.65 11.56 3.24
N THR A 110 4.92 12.66 3.34
CA THR A 110 5.42 14.00 3.01
C THR A 110 5.64 14.83 4.28
N SER A 111 6.28 15.99 4.16
CA SER A 111 6.42 16.92 5.29
C SER A 111 5.06 17.36 5.84
N GLU A 112 4.05 17.54 4.98
CA GLU A 112 2.67 17.87 5.35
C GLU A 112 1.96 16.69 6.04
N ALA A 113 2.22 15.45 5.61
CA ALA A 113 1.72 14.26 6.29
C ALA A 113 2.34 14.13 7.70
N ALA A 114 3.64 14.43 7.83
CA ALA A 114 4.32 14.46 9.13
C ALA A 114 3.79 15.58 10.04
N ASP A 115 3.60 16.79 9.50
CA ASP A 115 2.96 17.91 10.20
C ASP A 115 1.56 17.52 10.71
N PHE A 116 0.73 16.93 9.84
CA PHE A 116 -0.58 16.42 10.24
C PHE A 116 -0.51 15.45 11.41
N VAL A 117 0.41 14.48 11.38
CA VAL A 117 0.57 13.52 12.48
C VAL A 117 0.99 14.24 13.77
N TYR A 118 1.96 15.14 13.72
CA TYR A 118 2.39 15.88 14.91
C TYR A 118 1.28 16.77 15.49
N VAL A 119 0.52 17.47 14.63
CA VAL A 119 -0.61 18.31 15.05
C VAL A 119 -1.73 17.46 15.66
N MET A 120 -1.98 16.26 15.14
CA MET A 120 -2.95 15.33 15.71
C MET A 120 -2.57 14.85 17.11
N GLU A 121 -1.29 14.54 17.33
CA GLU A 121 -0.77 14.06 18.62
C GLU A 121 -0.52 15.19 19.64
N SER A 122 -0.55 16.45 19.21
CA SER A 122 -0.43 17.61 20.08
C SER A 122 -1.72 17.86 20.88
N ALA A 123 -1.57 17.94 22.20
CA ALA A 123 -2.63 18.37 23.11
C ALA A 123 -2.90 19.89 23.05
N ALA A 124 -1.94 20.67 22.52
CA ALA A 124 -2.05 22.12 22.40
C ALA A 124 -2.78 22.57 21.13
N SER A 125 -2.89 21.69 20.12
CA SER A 125 -3.50 22.01 18.83
C SER A 125 -5.03 21.99 18.90
N SER A 126 -5.65 23.01 18.33
CA SER A 126 -7.11 23.11 18.27
C SER A 126 -7.70 22.12 17.26
N VAL A 127 -9.03 21.93 17.34
CA VAL A 127 -9.79 21.12 16.36
C VAL A 127 -9.64 21.70 14.94
N ALA A 128 -9.58 23.04 14.81
CA ALA A 128 -9.35 23.71 13.54
C ALA A 128 -7.94 23.41 13.00
N ASP A 129 -6.90 23.53 13.83
CA ASP A 129 -5.51 23.26 13.41
C ASP A 129 -5.35 21.83 12.90
N LYS A 130 -5.93 20.86 13.62
CA LYS A 130 -5.91 19.43 13.25
C LYS A 130 -6.59 19.18 11.90
N TYR A 131 -7.73 19.82 11.68
CA TYR A 131 -8.46 19.70 10.41
C TYR A 131 -7.71 20.37 9.25
N ASP A 132 -7.17 21.58 9.46
CA ASP A 132 -6.41 22.28 8.43
C ASP A 132 -5.14 21.51 8.04
N ALA A 133 -4.47 20.87 9.01
CA ALA A 133 -3.34 19.98 8.73
C ALA A 133 -3.76 18.76 7.89
N LEU A 134 -4.90 18.12 8.21
CA LEU A 134 -5.47 17.03 7.40
C LEU A 134 -5.74 17.48 5.95
N VAL A 135 -6.31 18.67 5.76
CA VAL A 135 -6.61 19.23 4.43
C VAL A 135 -5.32 19.48 3.66
N ARG A 136 -4.31 20.12 4.26
CA ARG A 136 -3.00 20.37 3.61
C ARG A 136 -2.31 19.07 3.22
N ALA A 137 -2.23 18.10 4.13
CA ALA A 137 -1.61 16.82 3.87
C ALA A 137 -2.33 16.05 2.75
N SER A 138 -3.68 16.06 2.78
CA SER A 138 -4.49 15.44 1.74
C SER A 138 -4.31 16.10 0.36
N ALA A 139 -4.17 17.43 0.32
CA ALA A 139 -3.93 18.16 -0.91
C ALA A 139 -2.54 17.85 -1.51
N ARG A 140 -1.50 17.75 -0.65
CA ARG A 140 -0.16 17.35 -1.10
C ARG A 140 -0.14 15.93 -1.65
N HIS A 141 -0.75 14.98 -0.94
CA HIS A 141 -0.87 13.60 -1.39
C HIS A 141 -1.51 13.51 -2.77
N GLN A 142 -2.64 14.19 -2.98
CA GLN A 142 -3.29 14.24 -4.29
C GLN A 142 -2.40 14.81 -5.39
N LYS A 143 -1.60 15.83 -5.09
CA LYS A 143 -0.64 16.40 -6.05
C LYS A 143 0.39 15.35 -6.45
N LEU A 144 0.97 14.64 -5.49
CA LEU A 144 1.93 13.56 -5.75
C LEU A 144 1.31 12.41 -6.54
N LEU A 145 0.08 12.00 -6.22
CA LEU A 145 -0.60 10.94 -6.96
C LEU A 145 -0.79 11.31 -8.45
N ARG A 146 -1.14 12.57 -8.74
CA ARG A 146 -1.24 13.06 -10.13
C ARG A 146 0.12 13.10 -10.82
N GLU A 147 1.15 13.62 -10.16
CA GLU A 147 2.52 13.67 -10.66
C GLU A 147 3.03 12.26 -10.99
N ALA A 148 2.94 11.32 -10.04
CA ALA A 148 3.35 9.93 -10.22
C ALA A 148 2.56 9.22 -11.33
N SER A 149 1.24 9.40 -11.39
CA SER A 149 0.42 8.81 -12.45
C SER A 149 0.81 9.36 -13.84
N ALA A 150 1.25 10.61 -13.91
CA ALA A 150 1.80 11.29 -15.10
C ALA A 150 3.29 10.97 -15.36
N GLY A 151 3.87 9.97 -14.70
CA GLY A 151 5.26 9.56 -14.91
C GLY A 151 6.28 10.59 -14.39
N GLN A 152 5.86 11.49 -13.50
CA GLN A 152 6.72 12.48 -12.85
C GLN A 152 7.13 12.06 -11.42
N GLY A 153 7.03 10.76 -11.12
CA GLY A 153 7.60 10.19 -9.90
C GLY A 153 9.11 9.93 -10.06
N ILE A 154 9.79 9.68 -8.94
CA ILE A 154 11.24 9.50 -8.93
C ILE A 154 11.66 8.03 -8.90
N ASP A 155 10.82 7.14 -8.37
CA ASP A 155 11.24 5.77 -8.06
C ASP A 155 11.55 4.95 -9.31
N ARG A 156 10.70 4.99 -10.36
CA ARG A 156 11.04 4.30 -11.62
C ARG A 156 12.16 4.99 -12.37
N HIS A 157 12.32 6.30 -12.24
CA HIS A 157 13.44 7.02 -12.85
C HIS A 157 14.77 6.60 -12.22
N ILE A 158 14.88 6.63 -10.89
CA ILE A 158 16.08 6.18 -10.15
C ILE A 158 16.38 4.71 -10.45
N LEU A 159 15.36 3.84 -10.49
CA LEU A 159 15.52 2.44 -10.89
C LEU A 159 16.06 2.34 -12.33
N GLY A 160 15.51 3.12 -13.26
CA GLY A 160 15.95 3.17 -14.65
C GLY A 160 17.42 3.57 -14.78
N LEU A 161 17.85 4.61 -14.07
CA LEU A 161 19.24 5.06 -14.02
C LEU A 161 20.16 3.97 -13.46
N ARG A 162 19.75 3.29 -12.37
CA ARG A 162 20.52 2.18 -11.78
C ARG A 162 20.67 1.03 -12.76
N MET A 163 19.60 0.64 -13.44
CA MET A 163 19.64 -0.44 -14.42
C MET A 163 20.45 -0.07 -15.65
N ALA A 164 20.38 1.18 -16.11
CA ALA A 164 21.20 1.69 -17.19
C ALA A 164 22.69 1.55 -16.85
N TYR A 165 23.11 2.07 -15.69
CA TYR A 165 24.49 1.96 -15.21
C TYR A 165 24.98 0.52 -15.09
N LEU A 166 24.13 -0.41 -14.62
CA LEU A 166 24.53 -1.80 -14.37
C LEU A 166 24.50 -2.71 -15.61
N ARG A 167 23.75 -2.35 -16.66
CA ARG A 167 23.38 -3.30 -17.72
C ARG A 167 23.59 -2.78 -19.14
N LEU A 168 23.71 -1.48 -19.33
CA LEU A 168 23.90 -0.92 -20.65
C LEU A 168 25.39 -0.66 -20.88
N ASP A 169 25.86 -1.11 -22.03
CA ASP A 169 27.14 -0.64 -22.55
C ASP A 169 26.99 0.82 -22.99
N PRO A 170 28.06 1.63 -22.88
CA PRO A 170 28.08 2.97 -23.48
C PRO A 170 27.73 2.90 -24.97
N LEU A 171 27.09 3.96 -25.48
CA LEU A 171 26.89 4.06 -26.93
C LEU A 171 28.26 4.11 -27.64
N PRO A 172 28.38 3.62 -28.89
CA PRO A 172 29.67 3.57 -29.60
C PRO A 172 30.39 4.91 -29.70
N GLU A 173 29.62 6.01 -29.71
CA GLU A 173 30.12 7.39 -29.79
C GLU A 173 30.34 8.07 -28.42
N GLU A 174 29.98 7.43 -27.31
CA GLU A 174 30.16 7.98 -25.97
C GLU A 174 31.55 7.61 -25.41
N PRO A 175 32.28 8.58 -24.83
CA PRO A 175 33.52 8.26 -24.13
C PRO A 175 33.20 7.36 -22.92
N PRO A 176 34.13 6.46 -22.54
CA PRO A 176 33.97 5.66 -21.34
C PRO A 176 33.87 6.59 -20.12
N MET A 177 32.96 6.26 -19.22
CA MET A 177 32.80 6.97 -17.95
C MET A 177 34.11 6.97 -17.16
N SER A 178 34.49 8.12 -16.63
CA SER A 178 35.69 8.27 -15.80
C SER A 178 35.54 7.52 -14.48
N ASP A 179 36.65 7.25 -13.81
CA ASP A 179 36.59 6.55 -12.53
C ASP A 179 35.96 7.43 -11.44
N GLU A 180 36.11 8.75 -11.53
CA GLU A 180 35.43 9.71 -10.67
C GLU A 180 33.91 9.71 -10.88
N GLU A 181 33.45 9.64 -12.14
CA GLU A 181 32.02 9.56 -12.46
C GLU A 181 31.40 8.25 -11.95
N LYS A 182 32.09 7.11 -12.15
CA LYS A 182 31.65 5.82 -11.60
C LYS A 182 31.58 5.87 -10.08
N HIS A 183 32.61 6.42 -9.44
CA HIS A 183 32.66 6.53 -7.98
C HIS A 183 31.49 7.36 -7.43
N ALA A 184 31.17 8.50 -8.05
CA ALA A 184 30.04 9.33 -7.63
C ALA A 184 28.68 8.61 -7.81
N ILE A 185 28.52 7.83 -8.87
CA ILE A 185 27.32 7.02 -9.11
C ILE A 185 27.20 5.89 -8.07
N GLU A 186 28.30 5.20 -7.79
CA GLU A 186 28.36 4.16 -6.77
C GLU A 186 28.08 4.72 -5.37
N GLU A 187 28.62 5.90 -5.03
CA GLU A 187 28.36 6.60 -3.78
C GLU A 187 26.86 6.88 -3.63
N PHE A 188 26.21 7.44 -4.67
CA PHE A 188 24.77 7.70 -4.65
C PHE A 188 23.94 6.41 -4.50
N PHE A 189 24.22 5.35 -5.25
CA PHE A 189 23.41 4.13 -5.23
C PHE A 189 23.65 3.23 -4.01
N ASN A 190 24.78 3.42 -3.32
CA ASN A 190 25.11 2.71 -2.08
C ASN A 190 24.89 3.58 -0.82
N ASP A 191 24.34 4.79 -0.98
CA ASP A 191 24.02 5.67 0.13
C ASP A 191 22.94 5.06 1.06
N ASP A 192 23.20 5.12 2.37
CA ASP A 192 22.33 4.56 3.40
C ASP A 192 20.95 5.24 3.45
N ILE A 193 20.85 6.52 3.12
CA ILE A 193 19.58 7.26 3.06
C ILE A 193 18.76 6.76 1.88
N LEU A 194 19.37 6.53 0.71
CA LEU A 194 18.68 5.94 -0.43
C LEU A 194 18.17 4.53 -0.10
N ALA A 195 19.01 3.70 0.53
CA ALA A 195 18.62 2.36 0.98
C ALA A 195 17.44 2.41 1.98
N LYS A 196 17.50 3.31 2.97
CA LYS A 196 16.41 3.51 3.93
C LYS A 196 15.15 4.03 3.25
N SER A 197 15.26 4.93 2.27
CA SER A 197 14.11 5.51 1.56
C SER A 197 13.34 4.49 0.70
N THR A 198 13.98 3.38 0.34
CA THR A 198 13.41 2.31 -0.49
C THR A 198 13.06 1.06 0.32
N THR A 199 13.35 1.08 1.63
CA THR A 199 12.90 0.07 2.59
C THR A 199 11.50 0.42 3.07
N PHE A 200 10.47 0.03 2.31
CA PHE A 200 9.09 0.46 2.58
C PHE A 200 8.43 -0.32 3.74
N GLN A 201 8.43 0.27 4.94
CA GLN A 201 7.73 -0.31 6.10
C GLN A 201 6.21 -0.29 5.92
N LEU A 202 5.66 0.65 5.14
CA LEU A 202 4.28 0.58 4.68
C LEU A 202 4.24 0.41 3.18
N SER A 203 3.87 -0.78 2.71
CA SER A 203 3.57 -1.02 1.31
C SER A 203 2.06 -1.05 1.12
N THR A 204 1.54 -0.13 0.30
CA THR A 204 0.12 0.18 0.23
C THR A 204 -0.41 0.17 -1.20
N SER A 205 -1.68 -0.17 -1.38
CA SER A 205 -2.37 0.01 -2.67
C SER A 205 -3.87 0.17 -2.46
N GLY A 206 -4.38 1.31 -2.92
CA GLY A 206 -5.81 1.57 -3.08
C GLY A 206 -6.36 0.88 -4.32
N LEU A 207 -7.50 0.22 -4.16
CA LEU A 207 -8.24 -0.41 -5.25
C LEU A 207 -9.55 0.32 -5.54
N PHE A 208 -10.04 0.11 -6.76
CA PHE A 208 -11.36 0.59 -7.14
C PHE A 208 -12.45 -0.12 -6.30
N PRO A 209 -13.59 0.56 -6.04
CA PRO A 209 -14.73 -0.06 -5.37
C PRO A 209 -15.18 -1.31 -6.12
N ALA A 210 -15.25 -2.45 -5.42
CA ALA A 210 -15.62 -3.72 -6.03
C ALA A 210 -16.60 -4.46 -5.12
N TYR A 211 -17.86 -4.57 -5.59
CA TYR A 211 -18.96 -5.16 -4.82
C TYR A 211 -18.71 -6.62 -4.44
N TYR A 212 -18.19 -7.41 -5.38
CA TYR A 212 -17.95 -8.85 -5.17
C TYR A 212 -16.61 -9.17 -4.49
N LEU A 213 -15.72 -8.17 -4.34
CA LEU A 213 -14.48 -8.39 -3.60
C LEU A 213 -14.73 -8.12 -2.12
N THR A 214 -14.55 -9.16 -1.31
CA THR A 214 -14.60 -9.04 0.15
C THR A 214 -13.38 -8.28 0.64
N HIS A 215 -12.18 -8.70 0.27
CA HIS A 215 -10.91 -8.05 0.58
C HIS A 215 -9.86 -8.43 -0.48
N THR A 216 -8.74 -7.72 -0.49
CA THR A 216 -7.51 -8.10 -1.21
C THR A 216 -6.34 -7.92 -0.25
N GLY A 217 -5.18 -8.50 -0.55
CA GLY A 217 -4.01 -8.36 0.30
C GLY A 217 -2.74 -8.86 -0.37
N PHE A 218 -1.61 -8.46 0.19
CA PHE A 218 -0.28 -8.95 -0.11
C PHE A 218 0.59 -8.89 1.15
N GLY A 219 1.66 -9.66 1.19
CA GLY A 219 2.62 -9.63 2.30
C GLY A 219 3.42 -8.33 2.34
N CYS A 220 3.87 -7.92 3.53
CA CYS A 220 4.81 -6.83 3.69
C CYS A 220 6.14 -7.15 3.00
N VAL A 221 6.79 -6.10 2.49
CA VAL A 221 7.98 -6.22 1.63
C VAL A 221 9.30 -6.25 2.41
N VAL A 222 9.24 -5.94 3.71
CA VAL A 222 10.37 -6.03 4.66
C VAL A 222 9.89 -6.68 5.97
N PRO A 223 10.75 -7.34 6.75
CA PRO A 223 10.31 -8.11 7.92
C PRO A 223 10.05 -7.26 9.16
N GLU A 224 10.80 -6.18 9.36
CA GLU A 224 10.78 -5.41 10.60
C GLU A 224 9.76 -4.27 10.54
N ARG A 225 8.87 -4.24 11.54
CA ARG A 225 7.88 -3.17 11.78
C ARG A 225 7.03 -2.82 10.56
N ALA A 226 6.88 -3.74 9.60
CA ALA A 226 6.26 -3.44 8.33
C ALA A 226 4.90 -4.10 8.12
N TYR A 227 4.13 -3.48 7.23
CA TYR A 227 2.81 -3.91 6.84
C TYR A 227 2.64 -3.85 5.33
N GLY A 228 2.04 -4.90 4.77
CA GLY A 228 1.44 -4.89 3.45
C GLY A 228 -0.05 -4.57 3.61
N THR A 229 -0.54 -3.52 2.98
CA THR A 229 -1.94 -3.10 3.14
C THR A 229 -2.62 -2.75 1.82
N ASN A 230 -3.76 -3.37 1.58
CA ASN A 230 -4.68 -2.97 0.54
C ASN A 230 -5.91 -2.34 1.14
N TYR A 231 -6.53 -1.42 0.40
CA TYR A 231 -7.82 -0.88 0.80
C TYR A 231 -8.77 -0.67 -0.38
N ILE A 232 -10.06 -0.92 -0.13
CA ILE A 232 -11.18 -0.66 -1.03
C ILE A 232 -12.11 0.34 -0.32
N ILE A 233 -12.35 1.47 -0.96
CA ILE A 233 -13.19 2.53 -0.41
C ILE A 233 -14.54 2.54 -1.12
N GLU A 234 -15.56 1.93 -0.52
CA GLU A 234 -16.94 1.97 -1.05
C GLU A 234 -17.66 3.23 -0.61
N SER A 235 -18.94 3.40 -0.99
CA SER A 235 -19.74 4.58 -0.60
C SER A 235 -19.91 4.69 0.92
N SER A 236 -20.24 3.59 1.58
CA SER A 236 -20.61 3.55 3.00
C SER A 236 -19.67 2.74 3.89
N ARG A 237 -18.61 2.14 3.34
CA ARG A 237 -17.65 1.33 4.10
C ARG A 237 -16.26 1.39 3.49
N ILE A 238 -15.26 1.01 4.28
CA ILE A 238 -13.88 0.83 3.86
C ILE A 238 -13.44 -0.59 4.23
N LYS A 239 -12.80 -1.29 3.31
CA LYS A 239 -12.28 -2.65 3.54
C LYS A 239 -10.76 -2.59 3.44
N PHE A 240 -10.05 -3.14 4.42
CA PHE A 240 -8.60 -3.27 4.41
C PHE A 240 -8.21 -4.76 4.43
N GLY A 241 -7.16 -5.12 3.71
CA GLY A 241 -6.41 -6.34 3.97
C GLY A 241 -5.03 -5.96 4.43
N ILE A 242 -4.61 -6.46 5.59
CA ILE A 242 -3.34 -6.11 6.23
C ILE A 242 -2.56 -7.39 6.51
N GLU A 243 -1.29 -7.40 6.15
CA GLU A 243 -0.35 -8.44 6.53
C GLU A 243 0.86 -7.82 7.24
N GLY A 244 1.41 -8.55 8.20
CA GLY A 244 2.71 -8.26 8.79
C GLY A 244 3.41 -9.54 9.27
N LYS A 245 4.69 -9.44 9.61
CA LYS A 245 5.48 -10.59 10.09
C LYS A 245 5.39 -10.81 11.58
N THR A 246 5.52 -12.06 12.00
CA THR A 246 5.54 -12.42 13.41
C THR A 246 6.76 -11.84 14.13
N ARG A 247 6.65 -11.63 15.44
CA ARG A 247 7.78 -11.22 16.30
C ARG A 247 8.90 -12.27 16.40
N GLN A 248 8.65 -13.50 15.99
CA GLN A 248 9.68 -14.56 15.99
C GLN A 248 10.66 -14.41 14.81
N ALA A 249 10.31 -13.64 13.77
CA ALA A 249 11.17 -13.35 12.63
C ALA A 249 11.89 -11.99 12.71
N GLY A 250 12.03 -11.40 13.91
CA GLY A 250 12.72 -10.11 14.16
C GLY A 250 11.89 -9.13 15.01
N LYS A 251 12.08 -7.81 14.81
CA LYS A 251 11.16 -6.77 15.31
C LYS A 251 9.86 -6.77 14.48
N GLY A 252 9.17 -7.90 14.42
CA GLY A 252 7.91 -8.08 13.68
C GLY A 252 6.80 -7.15 14.17
N THR A 253 5.60 -7.31 13.61
CA THR A 253 4.48 -6.41 13.87
C THR A 253 3.39 -7.04 14.72
N ASP A 254 2.59 -6.18 15.33
CA ASP A 254 1.37 -6.57 16.02
C ASP A 254 0.17 -6.14 15.16
N VAL A 255 -0.24 -7.04 14.26
CA VAL A 255 -1.32 -6.76 13.30
C VAL A 255 -2.66 -6.52 14.02
N GLN A 256 -2.86 -7.11 15.20
CA GLN A 256 -4.06 -6.88 16.01
C GLN A 256 -4.05 -5.49 16.62
N LEU A 257 -2.92 -5.03 17.14
CA LEU A 257 -2.73 -3.65 17.59
C LEU A 257 -2.93 -2.68 16.43
N PHE A 258 -2.40 -2.99 15.23
CA PHE A 258 -2.62 -2.17 14.04
C PHE A 258 -4.10 -2.04 13.70
N GLU A 259 -4.85 -3.14 13.65
CA GLU A 259 -6.30 -3.10 13.40
C GLU A 259 -7.02 -2.22 14.44
N ASN A 260 -6.71 -2.40 15.72
CA ASN A 260 -7.38 -1.66 16.80
C ASN A 260 -7.08 -0.16 16.73
N THR A 261 -5.83 0.21 16.48
CA THR A 261 -5.41 1.61 16.31
C THR A 261 -6.02 2.19 15.05
N LEU A 262 -6.03 1.46 13.93
CA LEU A 262 -6.64 1.90 12.67
C LEU A 262 -8.12 2.27 12.85
N ARG A 263 -8.89 1.39 13.51
CA ARG A 263 -10.32 1.63 13.78
C ARG A 263 -10.55 2.86 14.65
N LYS A 264 -9.71 3.06 15.68
CA LYS A 264 -9.77 4.26 16.54
C LYS A 264 -9.44 5.52 15.74
N THR A 265 -8.37 5.50 14.96
CA THR A 265 -7.96 6.62 14.09
C THR A 265 -9.06 6.99 13.10
N LEU A 266 -9.71 6.01 12.47
CA LEU A 266 -10.84 6.25 11.55
C LEU A 266 -12.01 6.96 12.26
N LEU A 267 -12.37 6.55 13.47
CA LEU A 267 -13.45 7.16 14.24
C LEU A 267 -13.09 8.56 14.76
N GLU A 268 -11.84 8.76 15.18
CA GLU A 268 -11.35 10.06 15.64
C GLU A 268 -11.34 11.08 14.52
N LEU A 269 -10.85 10.74 13.33
CA LEU A 269 -10.90 11.66 12.19
C LEU A 269 -12.32 11.94 11.74
N LYS A 270 -13.26 11.00 11.95
CA LYS A 270 -14.68 11.26 11.76
C LYS A 270 -15.16 12.40 12.65
N ALA A 271 -14.91 12.29 13.96
CA ALA A 271 -15.30 13.29 14.94
C ALA A 271 -14.61 14.65 14.68
N LEU A 272 -13.33 14.64 14.31
CA LEU A 272 -12.59 15.84 13.89
C LEU A 272 -13.30 16.55 12.73
N CYS A 273 -13.57 15.83 11.65
CA CYS A 273 -14.18 16.41 10.45
C CYS A 273 -15.61 16.90 10.69
N GLU A 274 -16.41 16.17 11.47
CA GLU A 274 -17.78 16.57 11.82
C GLU A 274 -17.78 17.81 12.72
N GLY A 275 -16.88 17.88 13.70
CA GLY A 275 -16.68 19.04 14.57
C GLY A 275 -16.26 20.28 13.80
N SER A 276 -15.27 20.17 12.92
CA SER A 276 -14.76 21.32 12.14
C SER A 276 -15.73 21.81 11.06
N ASN A 277 -16.53 20.91 10.45
CA ASN A 277 -17.45 21.27 9.38
C ASN A 277 -18.89 21.53 9.85
N GLY A 278 -19.15 21.49 11.16
CA GLY A 278 -20.48 21.71 11.73
C GLY A 278 -21.51 20.70 11.22
N ILE A 279 -21.13 19.42 11.18
CA ILE A 279 -22.01 18.31 10.77
C ILE A 279 -22.51 17.64 12.04
N HIS A 280 -23.76 17.91 12.41
CA HIS A 280 -24.37 17.37 13.61
C HIS A 280 -25.06 16.03 13.31
N VAL A 281 -25.05 15.12 14.30
CA VAL A 281 -25.72 13.82 14.20
C VAL A 281 -27.21 14.03 13.85
N GLY A 282 -27.64 13.53 12.69
CA GLY A 282 -29.01 13.67 12.18
C GLY A 282 -29.19 14.68 11.05
N ASP A 283 -28.18 15.49 10.72
CA ASP A 283 -28.23 16.39 9.55
C ASP A 283 -27.87 15.63 8.26
N SER A 284 -28.88 14.99 7.65
CA SER A 284 -28.73 14.30 6.36
C SER A 284 -28.58 15.26 5.18
N SER A 285 -28.76 16.57 5.36
CA SER A 285 -28.70 17.54 4.25
C SER A 285 -27.27 17.79 3.75
N ARG A 286 -26.28 17.53 4.61
CA ARG A 286 -24.84 17.66 4.33
C ARG A 286 -24.12 16.31 4.20
N LEU A 287 -24.84 15.20 4.37
CA LEU A 287 -24.29 13.85 4.48
C LEU A 287 -24.46 12.96 3.28
#